data_AF-A0A2E5UHJ7-F1
#
_entry.id   AF-A0A2E5UHJ7-F1
#
_cell.length_a   1.000
_cell.length_b   1.000
_cell.length_c   1.000
_cell.angle_alpha   90.00
_cell.angle_beta   90.00
_cell.angle_gamma   90.00
#
_symmetry.space_group_name_H-M   'P 1'
#
loop_
_entity.id
_entity.type
_entity.pdbx_description
1 polymer ?
#
loop_
_entity_poly.entity_id
_entity_poly.type
_entity_poly.pdbx_seq_one_letter_code
_entity_poly.pdbx_strand_id
1 'polypeptide(L)'
;MMWHSTQKRSNKYRPLTWGRYVFFFGVLLCCVGATQQSASDIPPAFPLERDQGRIYTVTNTVSIPWNQLTPPTRGASTPIAYPTIPFSNWNQTDLEDIFVRLINGTHIQSNQQGWNMAKPSSVPNQWKFNIPTPREINGGLVFTVRQTILAFSSKLDETAAMKIDWQRNWREDIATFLEPSDFIESDHERFKAGLQEALGPSRIKLSPHATAKTVIRYCIQNIESDGQYASSFSSTVRGLKVNGALAAATTGRGSECDVVCACIAMLRSAGIPARPVIGLTIADTVGTSEVPPQLMVWGEYALPNAGWVPFNTKRMRGTVNNLPLFDQWQGLGTLQWLNRRVPIAYEFVVNGVKHAYDAIGPWSWVPIYRDRPLPVPASLKAVPYYESPTKDVYVMIEYQPSQQTYEMTFVGSPGKTQ
;
A
#
# COMPACT_ATOMS: atom_id res chain seq x y z
N MET A 1 -73.79 -24.87 2.95
CA MET A 1 -72.44 -24.57 2.42
C MET A 1 -71.47 -25.52 3.09
N MET A 2 -70.70 -26.26 2.28
CA MET A 2 -69.99 -27.48 2.65
C MET A 2 -68.87 -27.28 3.69
N TRP A 3 -68.80 -28.24 4.60
CA TRP A 3 -67.65 -28.59 5.42
C TRP A 3 -66.42 -28.91 4.57
N HIS A 4 -65.22 -28.52 5.03
CA HIS A 4 -64.04 -29.38 4.95
C HIS A 4 -63.05 -29.10 6.09
N SER A 5 -62.84 -30.14 6.90
CA SER A 5 -61.85 -30.25 7.95
C SER A 5 -60.55 -30.79 7.37
N THR A 6 -59.42 -30.12 7.59
CA THR A 6 -58.10 -30.62 7.19
C THR A 6 -57.39 -31.23 8.39
N GLN A 7 -57.29 -32.56 8.38
CA GLN A 7 -56.68 -33.38 9.42
C GLN A 7 -55.14 -33.40 9.29
N LYS A 8 -54.45 -33.22 10.43
CA LYS A 8 -53.00 -33.39 10.61
C LYS A 8 -52.58 -34.83 10.29
N ARG A 9 -51.52 -35.00 9.50
CA ARG A 9 -50.78 -36.27 9.37
C ARG A 9 -49.44 -36.20 10.11
N SER A 10 -49.28 -37.09 11.09
CA SER A 10 -48.03 -37.37 11.80
C SER A 10 -47.11 -38.24 10.93
N ASN A 11 -45.88 -37.81 10.69
CA ASN A 11 -44.86 -38.63 10.05
C ASN A 11 -44.35 -39.69 11.05
N LYS A 12 -44.60 -40.96 10.72
CA LYS A 12 -44.04 -42.13 11.41
C LYS A 12 -42.60 -42.34 10.97
N TYR A 13 -41.70 -42.41 11.93
CA TYR A 13 -40.35 -42.95 11.78
C TYR A 13 -40.40 -44.38 11.22
N ARG A 14 -39.59 -44.66 10.19
CA ARG A 14 -39.27 -46.03 9.73
C ARG A 14 -37.79 -46.31 10.00
N PRO A 15 -37.43 -47.51 10.48
CA PRO A 15 -36.04 -47.87 10.78
C PRO A 15 -35.25 -48.15 9.48
N LEU A 16 -34.00 -47.68 9.46
CA LEU A 16 -33.02 -47.99 8.42
C LEU A 16 -32.65 -49.48 8.48
N THR A 17 -32.89 -50.19 7.39
CA THR A 17 -32.35 -51.53 7.16
C THR A 17 -30.97 -51.41 6.51
N TRP A 18 -30.01 -52.04 7.17
CA TRP A 18 -28.65 -52.26 6.70
C TRP A 18 -28.64 -53.11 5.42
N GLY A 19 -28.03 -52.60 4.36
CA GLY A 19 -27.81 -53.30 3.10
C GLY A 19 -26.44 -52.96 2.54
N ARG A 20 -25.53 -53.93 2.69
CA ARG A 20 -24.13 -53.95 2.25
C ARG A 20 -23.92 -53.47 0.81
N TYR A 21 -23.14 -52.41 0.63
CA TYR A 21 -22.28 -52.21 -0.53
C TYR A 21 -21.00 -51.49 -0.08
N VAL A 22 -19.98 -52.28 0.24
CA VAL A 22 -18.61 -51.82 0.42
C VAL A 22 -17.99 -51.70 -0.97
N PHE A 23 -18.03 -50.50 -1.54
CA PHE A 23 -17.14 -50.12 -2.63
C PHE A 23 -16.05 -49.21 -2.04
N PHE A 24 -14.86 -49.79 -1.85
CA PHE A 24 -13.64 -49.06 -1.56
C PHE A 24 -13.24 -48.25 -2.80
N PHE A 25 -13.70 -47.01 -2.91
CA PHE A 25 -12.95 -46.00 -3.64
C PHE A 25 -11.98 -45.35 -2.66
N GLY A 26 -10.74 -45.82 -2.68
CA GLY A 26 -9.61 -45.12 -2.08
C GLY A 26 -9.39 -43.81 -2.83
N VAL A 27 -10.16 -42.78 -2.50
CA VAL A 27 -9.78 -41.41 -2.81
C VAL A 27 -8.63 -41.10 -1.87
N LEU A 28 -7.42 -41.24 -2.41
CA LEU A 28 -6.21 -40.69 -1.84
C LEU A 28 -6.45 -39.17 -1.75
N LEU A 29 -6.95 -38.69 -0.61
CA LEU A 29 -6.82 -37.29 -0.25
C LEU A 29 -5.31 -37.07 -0.07
N CYS A 30 -4.64 -36.74 -1.17
CA CYS A 30 -3.42 -35.96 -1.09
C CYS A 30 -3.81 -34.65 -0.42
N CYS A 31 -3.71 -34.61 0.91
CA CYS A 31 -3.44 -33.38 1.61
C CYS A 31 -2.12 -32.87 1.03
N VAL A 32 -2.21 -32.11 -0.06
CA VAL A 32 -1.18 -31.15 -0.42
C VAL A 32 -1.26 -30.14 0.71
N GLY A 33 -0.58 -30.45 1.81
CA GLY A 33 -0.15 -29.42 2.73
C GLY A 33 0.57 -28.43 1.85
N ALA A 34 -0.02 -27.25 1.65
CA ALA A 34 0.73 -26.13 1.13
C ALA A 34 1.86 -25.96 2.13
N THR A 35 3.02 -26.54 1.82
CA THR A 35 4.27 -26.25 2.51
C THR A 35 4.39 -24.74 2.37
N GLN A 36 4.09 -24.05 3.45
CA GLN A 36 4.23 -22.62 3.60
C GLN A 36 5.72 -22.39 3.39
N GLN A 37 6.10 -22.13 2.13
CA GLN A 37 7.49 -21.94 1.74
C GLN A 37 7.98 -20.81 2.64
N SER A 38 8.84 -21.16 3.60
CA SER A 38 9.43 -20.20 4.51
C SER A 38 10.00 -19.12 3.63
N ALA A 39 9.40 -17.94 3.69
CA ALA A 39 9.70 -16.89 2.76
C ALA A 39 11.18 -16.50 2.96
N SER A 40 11.97 -16.83 1.95
CA SER A 40 13.42 -16.62 1.97
C SER A 40 13.71 -15.14 1.81
N ASP A 41 14.69 -14.63 2.56
CA ASP A 41 15.20 -13.27 2.39
C ASP A 41 15.50 -12.97 0.91
N ILE A 42 15.24 -11.73 0.50
CA ILE A 42 15.40 -11.25 -0.89
C ILE A 42 16.38 -10.07 -0.89
N PRO A 43 17.67 -10.28 -0.54
CA PRO A 43 18.66 -9.22 -0.59
C PRO A 43 18.85 -8.73 -2.04
N PRO A 44 19.22 -7.46 -2.22
CA PRO A 44 19.65 -7.00 -3.54
C PRO A 44 21.00 -7.65 -3.90
N ALA A 45 21.30 -7.69 -5.20
CA ALA A 45 22.61 -8.05 -5.71
C ALA A 45 23.40 -6.79 -6.11
N PHE A 46 24.72 -6.94 -6.19
CA PHE A 46 25.61 -5.88 -6.68
C PHE A 46 25.08 -5.31 -8.02
N PRO A 47 25.05 -3.97 -8.21
CA PRO A 47 25.73 -2.90 -7.47
C PRO A 47 25.03 -2.39 -6.21
N LEU A 48 23.94 -3.02 -5.79
CA LEU A 48 23.21 -2.63 -4.59
C LEU A 48 23.67 -3.45 -3.38
N GLU A 49 23.69 -2.80 -2.22
CA GLU A 49 24.05 -3.42 -0.94
C GLU A 49 23.16 -2.88 0.19
N ARG A 50 22.78 -3.77 1.12
CA ARG A 50 22.14 -3.41 2.40
C ARG A 50 23.20 -2.97 3.40
N ASP A 51 22.90 -1.94 4.18
CA ASP A 51 23.76 -1.51 5.28
C ASP A 51 22.93 -1.18 6.53
N GLN A 52 23.57 -1.15 7.70
CA GLN A 52 23.04 -0.61 8.96
C GLN A 52 21.60 -1.02 9.29
N GLY A 53 21.34 -2.32 9.45
CA GLY A 53 20.01 -2.82 9.81
C GLY A 53 19.47 -2.20 11.12
N ARG A 54 18.17 -1.88 11.13
CA ARG A 54 17.44 -1.37 12.31
C ARG A 54 16.09 -2.04 12.44
N ILE A 55 15.77 -2.48 13.66
CA ILE A 55 14.52 -3.14 14.01
C ILE A 55 13.59 -2.11 14.62
N TYR A 56 12.34 -2.12 14.17
CA TYR A 56 11.28 -1.26 14.66
C TYR A 56 10.04 -2.06 15.02
N THR A 57 9.35 -1.61 16.07
CA THR A 57 7.93 -1.90 16.24
C THR A 57 7.14 -0.77 15.61
N VAL A 58 6.26 -1.10 14.68
CA VAL A 58 5.38 -0.16 13.98
C VAL A 58 3.96 -0.45 14.40
N THR A 59 3.25 0.56 14.91
CA THR A 59 1.82 0.48 15.23
C THR A 59 1.07 1.48 14.38
N ASN A 60 0.06 1.02 13.66
CA ASN A 60 -0.88 1.86 12.93
C ASN A 60 -2.26 1.66 13.53
N THR A 61 -2.90 2.75 13.95
CA THR A 61 -4.27 2.76 14.43
C THR A 61 -5.11 3.65 13.54
N VAL A 62 -6.22 3.13 13.04
CA VAL A 62 -7.21 3.90 12.29
C VAL A 62 -8.52 3.90 13.05
N SER A 63 -9.01 5.10 13.35
CA SER A 63 -10.33 5.33 13.93
C SER A 63 -11.28 5.78 12.84
N ILE A 64 -12.36 5.03 12.67
CA ILE A 64 -13.44 5.29 11.72
C ILE A 64 -14.67 5.67 12.56
N PRO A 65 -14.97 6.97 12.69
CA PRO A 65 -16.14 7.41 13.45
C PRO A 65 -17.43 6.92 12.78
N TRP A 66 -18.39 6.45 13.57
CA TRP A 66 -19.71 6.05 13.08
C TRP A 66 -20.82 6.78 13.84
N ASN A 67 -21.25 7.91 13.30
CA ASN A 67 -22.18 8.83 13.98
C ASN A 67 -23.67 8.45 13.88
N GLN A 68 -24.03 7.29 13.33
CA GLN A 68 -25.44 6.87 13.26
C GLN A 68 -25.93 6.34 14.61
N LEU A 69 -27.10 6.84 15.05
CA LEU A 69 -27.85 6.35 16.22
C LEU A 69 -28.18 4.85 16.13
N THR A 70 -28.35 4.34 14.91
CA THR A 70 -28.64 2.93 14.65
C THR A 70 -27.54 2.35 13.74
N PRO A 71 -26.84 1.29 14.16
CA PRO A 71 -25.92 0.55 13.32
C PRO A 71 -26.62 0.12 12.02
N PRO A 72 -25.99 0.25 10.84
CA PRO A 72 -26.54 -0.33 9.64
C PRO A 72 -26.66 -1.86 9.78
N THR A 73 -27.87 -2.40 9.71
CA THR A 73 -28.07 -3.84 9.55
C THR A 73 -27.42 -4.29 8.25
N ARG A 74 -26.39 -5.15 8.34
CA ARG A 74 -25.52 -5.61 7.24
C ARG A 74 -24.50 -4.56 6.75
N GLY A 75 -24.19 -3.50 7.48
CA GLY A 75 -23.35 -2.40 6.95
C GLY A 75 -21.92 -2.75 6.53
N ALA A 76 -21.36 -3.84 7.03
CA ALA A 76 -20.00 -4.29 6.72
C ALA A 76 -19.98 -5.78 6.33
N SER A 77 -20.00 -6.09 5.03
CA SER A 77 -19.72 -7.45 4.54
C SER A 77 -18.28 -7.63 4.05
N THR A 78 -17.56 -6.54 3.81
CA THR A 78 -16.19 -6.59 3.33
C THR A 78 -15.22 -6.41 4.50
N PRO A 79 -14.16 -7.23 4.58
CA PRO A 79 -13.12 -7.04 5.58
C PRO A 79 -12.40 -5.70 5.34
N ILE A 80 -11.91 -5.08 6.41
CA ILE A 80 -10.92 -4.02 6.27
C ILE A 80 -9.64 -4.67 5.76
N ALA A 81 -9.03 -4.09 4.73
CA ALA A 81 -7.78 -4.59 4.18
C ALA A 81 -6.63 -3.63 4.55
N TYR A 82 -5.62 -4.16 5.24
CA TYR A 82 -4.40 -3.44 5.61
C TYR A 82 -3.17 -4.09 4.96
N PRO A 83 -2.29 -3.34 4.29
CA PRO A 83 -1.17 -3.92 3.55
C PRO A 83 -0.02 -4.28 4.47
N THR A 84 0.82 -5.20 3.99
CA THR A 84 2.12 -5.46 4.59
C THR A 84 3.08 -5.94 3.51
N ILE A 85 4.38 -5.69 3.70
CA ILE A 85 5.45 -6.15 2.83
C ILE A 85 6.30 -7.12 3.66
N PRO A 86 6.10 -8.45 3.51
CA PRO A 86 6.83 -9.44 4.29
C PRO A 86 8.34 -9.34 4.09
N PHE A 87 8.78 -9.23 2.84
CA PHE A 87 10.20 -9.16 2.46
C PHE A 87 10.37 -8.25 1.25
N SER A 88 11.46 -7.50 1.23
CA SER A 88 11.93 -6.76 0.06
C SER A 88 13.46 -6.65 0.08
N ASN A 89 14.04 -5.95 -0.90
CA ASN A 89 15.46 -5.62 -0.85
C ASN A 89 15.83 -4.76 0.37
N TRP A 90 14.87 -4.06 0.99
CA TRP A 90 15.14 -3.05 2.02
C TRP A 90 14.45 -3.30 3.36
N ASN A 91 13.62 -4.35 3.48
CA ASN A 91 13.00 -4.71 4.75
C ASN A 91 12.73 -6.21 4.89
N GLN A 92 12.55 -6.63 6.14
CA GLN A 92 12.06 -7.93 6.55
C GLN A 92 11.09 -7.76 7.72
N THR A 93 9.86 -8.24 7.57
CA THR A 93 8.85 -8.24 8.62
C THR A 93 8.95 -9.55 9.42
N ASP A 94 8.94 -9.45 10.75
CA ASP A 94 8.78 -10.61 11.61
C ASP A 94 7.32 -11.09 11.51
N LEU A 95 7.13 -12.25 10.89
CA LEU A 95 5.79 -12.79 10.63
C LEU A 95 5.16 -13.41 11.88
N GLU A 96 5.96 -13.70 12.91
CA GLU A 96 5.48 -14.26 14.17
C GLU A 96 5.08 -13.17 15.18
N ASP A 97 5.59 -11.93 15.04
CA ASP A 97 5.22 -10.76 15.86
C ASP A 97 4.34 -9.77 15.06
N ILE A 98 3.13 -10.23 14.72
CA ILE A 98 2.10 -9.42 14.08
C ILE A 98 0.85 -9.44 14.95
N PHE A 99 0.49 -8.28 15.49
CA PHE A 99 -0.72 -8.09 16.27
C PHE A 99 -1.77 -7.31 15.48
N VAL A 100 -2.99 -7.83 15.43
CA VAL A 100 -4.14 -7.17 14.80
C VAL A 100 -5.25 -7.07 15.83
N ARG A 101 -5.86 -5.88 15.95
CA ARG A 101 -7.01 -5.62 16.83
C ARG A 101 -8.08 -4.85 16.09
N LEU A 102 -9.34 -5.17 16.37
CA LEU A 102 -10.51 -4.41 15.95
C LEU A 102 -11.40 -4.16 17.17
N ILE A 103 -11.83 -2.92 17.35
CA ILE A 103 -12.79 -2.47 18.36
C ILE A 103 -14.03 -1.99 17.63
N ASN A 104 -15.19 -2.47 18.06
CA ASN A 104 -16.51 -2.08 17.57
C ASN A 104 -17.45 -1.88 18.77
N GLY A 105 -17.49 -0.66 19.31
CA GLY A 105 -18.15 -0.38 20.59
C GLY A 105 -17.55 -1.23 21.71
N THR A 106 -18.36 -2.04 22.39
CA THR A 106 -17.91 -2.96 23.44
C THR A 106 -17.31 -4.26 22.91
N HIS A 107 -17.48 -4.56 21.62
CA HIS A 107 -16.95 -5.78 21.00
C HIS A 107 -15.50 -5.58 20.60
N ILE A 108 -14.60 -6.43 21.12
CA ILE A 108 -13.16 -6.37 20.85
C ILE A 108 -12.73 -7.71 20.26
N GLN A 109 -12.06 -7.65 19.12
CA GLN A 109 -11.39 -8.78 18.48
C GLN A 109 -9.90 -8.49 18.44
N SER A 110 -9.08 -9.46 18.84
CA SER A 110 -7.63 -9.37 18.77
C SER A 110 -7.02 -10.68 18.31
N ASN A 111 -5.88 -10.58 17.66
CA ASN A 111 -5.11 -11.71 17.15
C ASN A 111 -3.62 -11.40 17.32
N GLN A 112 -2.93 -12.22 18.12
CA GLN A 112 -1.50 -12.09 18.39
C GLN A 112 -0.63 -12.71 17.29
N GLN A 113 -1.24 -13.50 16.39
CA GLN A 113 -0.60 -14.11 15.21
C GLN A 113 -1.32 -13.64 13.95
N GLY A 114 -1.39 -12.33 13.76
CA GLY A 114 -2.13 -11.67 12.68
C GLY A 114 -1.71 -12.11 11.27
N TRP A 115 -0.53 -12.73 11.11
CA TRP A 115 -0.10 -13.33 9.85
C TRP A 115 -1.08 -14.39 9.31
N ASN A 116 -1.81 -15.10 10.18
CA ASN A 116 -2.84 -16.05 9.76
C ASN A 116 -4.02 -15.39 9.02
N MET A 117 -4.14 -14.06 9.08
CA MET A 117 -5.14 -13.25 8.37
C MET A 117 -4.62 -12.72 7.03
N ALA A 118 -3.33 -12.93 6.74
CA ALA A 118 -2.67 -12.39 5.57
C ALA A 118 -3.09 -13.15 4.31
N LYS A 119 -3.33 -12.40 3.23
CA LYS A 119 -3.56 -12.92 1.88
C LYS A 119 -2.68 -12.16 0.89
N PRO A 120 -2.26 -12.77 -0.22
CA PRO A 120 -1.61 -12.04 -1.29
C PRO A 120 -2.46 -10.85 -1.76
N SER A 121 -1.83 -9.70 -2.04
CA SER A 121 -2.47 -8.59 -2.75
C SER A 121 -2.45 -8.84 -4.26
N SER A 122 -3.12 -7.97 -5.02
CA SER A 122 -2.98 -7.90 -6.49
C SER A 122 -1.61 -7.37 -6.91
N VAL A 123 -0.90 -6.67 -6.01
CA VAL A 123 0.45 -6.17 -6.28
C VAL A 123 1.49 -7.23 -5.90
N PRO A 124 2.43 -7.57 -6.80
CA PRO A 124 3.48 -8.54 -6.51
C PRO A 124 4.28 -8.19 -5.25
N ASN A 125 4.61 -9.21 -4.46
CA ASN A 125 5.38 -9.11 -3.21
C ASN A 125 4.72 -8.25 -2.09
N GLN A 126 3.46 -7.86 -2.25
CA GLN A 126 2.65 -7.25 -1.19
C GLN A 126 1.57 -8.21 -0.70
N TRP A 127 1.34 -8.22 0.60
CA TRP A 127 0.25 -8.95 1.25
C TRP A 127 -0.72 -7.98 1.89
N LYS A 128 -1.88 -8.48 2.30
CA LYS A 128 -2.89 -7.72 3.05
C LYS A 128 -3.51 -8.56 4.14
N PHE A 129 -3.71 -7.98 5.31
CA PHE A 129 -4.55 -8.55 6.35
C PHE A 129 -6.00 -8.27 5.99
N ASN A 130 -6.81 -9.31 5.91
CA ASN A 130 -8.26 -9.16 5.83
C ASN A 130 -8.83 -9.20 7.25
N ILE A 131 -9.01 -8.02 7.85
CA ILE A 131 -9.55 -7.86 9.21
C ILE A 131 -11.07 -8.01 9.13
N PRO A 132 -11.67 -9.10 9.69
CA PRO A 132 -13.10 -9.33 9.62
C PRO A 132 -13.85 -8.20 10.30
N THR A 133 -14.84 -7.65 9.59
CA THR A 133 -15.71 -6.63 10.14
C THR A 133 -17.02 -7.28 10.63
N PRO A 134 -17.54 -6.87 11.81
CA PRO A 134 -18.82 -7.36 12.30
C PRO A 134 -19.96 -6.83 11.43
N ARG A 135 -21.05 -7.60 11.34
CA ARG A 135 -22.24 -7.22 10.54
C ARG A 135 -22.94 -5.97 11.06
N GLU A 136 -22.76 -5.65 12.33
CA GLU A 136 -23.34 -4.50 13.04
C GLU A 136 -22.21 -3.64 13.59
N ILE A 137 -22.30 -2.31 13.40
CA ILE A 137 -21.30 -1.33 13.85
C ILE A 137 -21.84 -0.50 15.02
N ASN A 138 -21.26 -0.67 16.20
CA ASN A 138 -21.66 0.00 17.43
C ASN A 138 -20.84 1.29 17.65
N GLY A 139 -21.26 2.38 17.04
CA GLY A 139 -20.73 3.75 17.25
C GLY A 139 -19.40 4.09 16.57
N GLY A 140 -18.49 3.13 16.37
CA GLY A 140 -17.26 3.39 15.62
C GLY A 140 -16.40 2.15 15.47
N LEU A 141 -15.52 2.14 14.47
CA LEU A 141 -14.54 1.09 14.28
C LEU A 141 -13.14 1.63 14.54
N VAL A 142 -12.39 0.99 15.42
CA VAL A 142 -10.96 1.26 15.59
C VAL A 142 -10.20 -0.01 15.28
N PHE A 143 -9.36 0.00 14.27
CA PHE A 143 -8.45 -1.12 14.03
C PHE A 143 -7.00 -0.71 14.27
N THR A 144 -6.24 -1.65 14.81
CA THR A 144 -4.81 -1.49 15.10
C THR A 144 -4.05 -2.64 14.46
N VAL A 145 -2.99 -2.34 13.74
CA VAL A 145 -2.01 -3.31 13.25
C VAL A 145 -0.66 -2.94 13.83
N ARG A 146 -0.02 -3.88 14.54
CA ARG A 146 1.33 -3.74 15.07
C ARG A 146 2.22 -4.83 14.49
N GLN A 147 3.39 -4.46 13.99
CA GLN A 147 4.35 -5.39 13.39
C GLN A 147 5.78 -5.04 13.81
N THR A 148 6.65 -6.04 13.92
CA THR A 148 8.09 -5.84 14.05
C THR A 148 8.78 -5.96 12.69
N ILE A 149 9.57 -4.95 12.31
CA ILE A 149 10.17 -4.84 10.97
C ILE A 149 11.64 -4.45 11.08
N LEU A 150 12.50 -5.23 10.45
CA LEU A 150 13.89 -4.91 10.16
C LEU A 150 13.97 -4.11 8.86
N ALA A 151 14.52 -2.90 8.91
CA ALA A 151 14.76 -2.03 7.76
C ALA A 151 16.27 -1.80 7.54
N PHE A 152 16.67 -1.69 6.28
CA PHE A 152 18.08 -1.52 5.88
C PHE A 152 18.31 -0.19 5.16
N SER A 153 19.51 0.34 5.32
CA SER A 153 20.04 1.42 4.48
C SER A 153 20.44 0.85 3.13
N SER A 154 20.46 1.69 2.11
CA SER A 154 20.87 1.31 0.76
C SER A 154 22.20 1.97 0.40
N LYS A 155 23.08 1.21 -0.26
CA LYS A 155 24.28 1.67 -0.96
C LYS A 155 24.21 1.25 -2.41
N LEU A 156 24.67 2.12 -3.30
CA LEU A 156 24.79 1.87 -4.73
C LEU A 156 26.21 2.18 -5.19
N ASP A 157 26.85 1.21 -5.84
CA ASP A 157 28.04 1.46 -6.67
C ASP A 157 27.59 2.11 -8.00
N GLU A 158 27.82 3.43 -8.08
CA GLU A 158 27.40 4.25 -9.23
C GLU A 158 28.08 3.82 -10.53
N THR A 159 29.37 3.47 -10.46
CA THR A 159 30.16 3.11 -11.64
C THR A 159 29.70 1.78 -12.22
N ALA A 160 29.41 0.81 -11.36
CA ALA A 160 28.88 -0.47 -11.78
C ALA A 160 27.43 -0.37 -12.28
N ALA A 161 26.58 0.42 -11.60
CA ALA A 161 25.20 0.65 -12.04
C ALA A 161 25.12 1.29 -13.44
N MET A 162 26.05 2.19 -13.76
CA MET A 162 26.15 2.82 -15.08
C MET A 162 26.52 1.86 -16.20
N LYS A 163 27.16 0.72 -15.89
CA LYS A 163 27.59 -0.30 -16.85
C LYS A 163 26.54 -1.38 -17.10
N ILE A 164 25.44 -1.39 -16.35
CA ILE A 164 24.38 -2.38 -16.55
C ILE A 164 23.63 -2.07 -17.84
N ASP A 165 23.53 -3.07 -18.71
CA ASP A 165 22.79 -2.98 -19.95
C ASP A 165 21.28 -3.16 -19.74
N TRP A 166 20.51 -2.69 -20.72
CA TRP A 166 19.07 -2.93 -20.78
C TRP A 166 18.76 -4.43 -20.87
N GLN A 167 17.79 -4.86 -20.08
CA GLN A 167 17.21 -6.19 -20.23
C GLN A 167 16.15 -6.21 -21.34
N ARG A 168 16.09 -7.34 -22.07
CA ARG A 168 15.02 -7.60 -23.03
C ARG A 168 13.73 -8.03 -22.35
N ASN A 169 13.85 -8.84 -21.29
CA ASN A 169 12.72 -9.44 -20.57
C ASN A 169 12.92 -9.25 -19.07
N TRP A 170 11.89 -8.73 -18.40
CA TRP A 170 11.83 -8.64 -16.95
C TRP A 170 11.16 -9.88 -16.36
N ARG A 171 11.51 -10.25 -15.13
CA ARG A 171 10.77 -11.27 -14.36
C ARG A 171 9.32 -10.81 -14.17
N GLU A 172 8.35 -11.71 -14.21
CA GLU A 172 6.92 -11.37 -14.24
C GLU A 172 6.49 -10.44 -13.09
N ASP A 173 6.93 -10.73 -11.87
CA ASP A 173 6.65 -9.92 -10.67
C ASP A 173 7.28 -8.51 -10.71
N ILE A 174 8.31 -8.30 -11.53
CA ILE A 174 8.92 -7.00 -11.78
C ILE A 174 8.23 -6.33 -12.98
N ALA A 175 7.93 -7.09 -14.04
CA ALA A 175 7.32 -6.62 -15.28
C ALA A 175 5.96 -5.96 -15.04
N THR A 176 5.17 -6.43 -14.05
CA THR A 176 3.91 -5.79 -13.64
C THR A 176 4.08 -4.30 -13.31
N PHE A 177 5.26 -3.89 -12.82
CA PHE A 177 5.56 -2.49 -12.51
C PHE A 177 5.97 -1.64 -13.72
N LEU A 178 5.79 -2.13 -14.95
CA LEU A 178 5.79 -1.34 -16.19
C LEU A 178 4.40 -0.79 -16.51
N GLU A 179 3.34 -1.47 -16.05
CA GLU A 179 1.96 -1.13 -16.38
C GLU A 179 1.51 0.13 -15.64
N PRO A 180 0.56 0.90 -16.18
CA PRO A 180 -0.13 1.95 -15.44
C PRO A 180 -0.80 1.42 -14.18
N SER A 181 -0.92 2.26 -13.16
CA SER A 181 -1.64 1.94 -11.92
C SER A 181 -2.31 3.19 -11.36
N ASP A 182 -3.13 3.04 -10.32
CA ASP A 182 -3.75 4.19 -9.64
C ASP A 182 -2.70 5.28 -9.35
N PHE A 183 -3.00 6.52 -9.76
CA PHE A 183 -2.16 7.71 -9.64
C PHE A 183 -0.87 7.72 -10.50
N ILE A 184 -0.64 6.70 -11.33
CA ILE A 184 0.56 6.54 -12.17
C ILE A 184 0.11 6.19 -13.59
N GLU A 185 -0.30 7.22 -14.34
CA GLU A 185 -0.85 7.11 -15.69
C GLU A 185 0.24 7.03 -16.78
N SER A 186 1.17 6.07 -16.66
CA SER A 186 2.40 5.97 -17.47
C SER A 186 2.21 5.76 -18.97
N ASP A 187 1.03 5.30 -19.38
CA ASP A 187 0.61 5.11 -20.77
C ASP A 187 0.17 6.41 -21.47
N HIS A 188 -0.12 7.46 -20.69
CA HIS A 188 -0.55 8.75 -21.21
C HIS A 188 0.51 9.43 -22.08
N GLU A 189 0.09 10.02 -23.21
CA GLU A 189 0.98 10.61 -24.22
C GLU A 189 1.92 11.69 -23.67
N ARG A 190 1.48 12.40 -22.63
CA ARG A 190 2.28 13.42 -21.92
C ARG A 190 3.61 12.87 -21.41
N PHE A 191 3.66 11.64 -20.91
CA PHE A 191 4.91 11.04 -20.43
C PHE A 191 5.83 10.60 -21.57
N LYS A 192 5.25 10.18 -22.71
CA LYS A 192 6.04 9.92 -23.92
C LYS A 192 6.68 11.20 -24.45
N ALA A 193 5.93 12.30 -24.47
CA ALA A 193 6.43 13.62 -24.87
C ALA A 193 7.50 14.14 -23.89
N GLY A 194 7.23 14.09 -22.59
CA GLY A 194 8.21 14.47 -21.57
C GLY A 194 9.49 13.64 -21.64
N LEU A 195 9.39 12.35 -21.97
CA LEU A 195 10.56 11.48 -22.16
C LEU A 195 11.41 11.92 -23.36
N GLN A 196 10.79 12.30 -24.47
CA GLN A 196 11.48 12.83 -25.63
C GLN A 196 12.19 14.15 -25.32
N GLU A 197 11.54 15.02 -24.54
CA GLU A 197 12.14 16.28 -24.09
C GLU A 197 13.32 16.03 -23.15
N ALA A 198 13.16 15.13 -22.16
CA ALA A 198 14.18 14.84 -21.16
C ALA A 198 15.44 14.18 -21.74
N LEU A 199 15.27 13.27 -22.71
CA LEU A 199 16.38 12.49 -23.29
C LEU A 199 16.92 13.09 -24.59
N GLY A 200 16.16 13.98 -25.23
CA GLY A 200 16.44 14.48 -26.58
C GLY A 200 16.62 13.34 -27.59
N PRO A 201 17.40 13.55 -28.66
CA PRO A 201 17.68 12.51 -29.67
C PRO A 201 18.55 11.35 -29.16
N SER A 202 19.05 11.40 -27.91
CA SER A 202 20.12 10.54 -27.40
C SER A 202 19.64 9.29 -26.64
N ARG A 203 18.34 8.94 -26.69
CA ARG A 203 17.75 7.80 -25.95
C ARG A 203 18.53 6.48 -26.13
N ILE A 204 19.14 6.25 -27.30
CA ILE A 204 19.78 4.98 -27.67
C ILE A 204 21.11 4.74 -26.93
N LYS A 205 21.71 5.74 -26.27
CA LYS A 205 23.08 5.62 -25.69
C LYS A 205 23.14 5.50 -24.17
N LEU A 206 22.05 5.66 -23.44
CA LEU A 206 22.06 5.68 -21.98
C LEU A 206 21.74 4.30 -21.40
N SER A 207 22.47 3.89 -20.36
CA SER A 207 22.11 2.74 -19.53
C SER A 207 20.76 2.96 -18.82
N PRO A 208 20.11 1.92 -18.29
CA PRO A 208 18.87 2.06 -17.52
C PRO A 208 19.05 3.03 -16.34
N HIS A 209 20.19 2.97 -15.64
CA HIS A 209 20.49 3.84 -14.51
C HIS A 209 20.67 5.31 -14.94
N ALA A 210 21.43 5.57 -16.01
CA ALA A 210 21.58 6.92 -16.56
C ALA A 210 20.25 7.51 -17.05
N THR A 211 19.42 6.67 -17.70
CA THR A 211 18.06 7.03 -18.12
C THR A 211 17.20 7.40 -16.92
N ALA A 212 17.18 6.56 -15.87
CA ALA A 212 16.42 6.81 -14.66
C ALA A 212 16.79 8.15 -14.01
N LYS A 213 18.09 8.40 -13.85
CA LYS A 213 18.62 9.67 -13.34
C LYS A 213 18.14 10.87 -14.15
N THR A 214 18.18 10.77 -15.46
CA THR A 214 17.79 11.85 -16.36
C THR A 214 16.31 12.18 -16.24
N VAL A 215 15.44 11.17 -16.26
CA VAL A 215 13.98 11.39 -16.20
C VAL A 215 13.50 11.81 -14.81
N ILE A 216 14.12 11.28 -13.74
CA ILE A 216 13.82 11.71 -12.36
C ILE A 216 14.21 13.18 -12.19
N ARG A 217 15.42 13.57 -12.66
CA ARG A 217 15.86 14.98 -12.65
C ARG A 217 14.87 15.86 -13.41
N TYR A 218 14.48 15.47 -14.61
CA TYR A 218 13.54 16.24 -15.42
C TYR A 218 12.22 16.47 -14.67
N CYS A 219 11.67 15.44 -14.01
CA CYS A 219 10.43 15.58 -13.23
C CYS A 219 10.59 16.57 -12.07
N ILE A 220 11.63 16.44 -11.26
CA ILE A 220 11.83 17.32 -10.09
C ILE A 220 12.19 18.75 -10.49
N GLN A 221 12.68 18.99 -11.71
CA GLN A 221 12.94 20.34 -12.23
C GLN A 221 11.68 21.00 -12.80
N ASN A 222 10.78 20.22 -13.40
CA ASN A 222 9.59 20.74 -14.09
C ASN A 222 8.29 20.65 -13.28
N ILE A 223 8.31 19.97 -12.13
CA ILE A 223 7.16 19.86 -11.24
C ILE A 223 7.53 20.42 -9.87
N GLU A 224 6.90 21.53 -9.49
CA GLU A 224 7.00 22.10 -8.16
C GLU A 224 6.36 21.17 -7.12
N SER A 225 6.94 21.10 -5.92
CA SER A 225 6.36 20.35 -4.80
C SER A 225 6.06 21.27 -3.63
N ASP A 226 4.91 21.06 -2.99
CA ASP A 226 4.62 21.65 -1.68
C ASP A 226 5.31 20.91 -0.51
N GLY A 227 6.02 19.81 -0.80
CA GLY A 227 6.79 19.02 0.15
C GLY A 227 5.96 18.19 1.13
N GLN A 228 4.63 18.11 0.95
CA GLN A 228 3.71 17.37 1.81
C GLN A 228 3.45 15.95 1.26
N TYR A 229 3.44 14.95 2.15
CA TYR A 229 3.03 13.58 1.81
C TYR A 229 1.60 13.27 2.26
N ALA A 230 1.15 13.89 3.35
CA ALA A 230 -0.12 13.57 3.99
C ALA A 230 -1.12 14.72 3.86
N SER A 231 -2.40 14.38 3.85
CA SER A 231 -3.50 15.31 4.05
C SER A 231 -3.90 15.29 5.54
N SER A 232 -4.13 16.47 6.09
CA SER A 232 -4.46 16.65 7.51
C SER A 232 -5.75 17.45 7.65
N PHE A 233 -6.55 17.11 8.66
CA PHE A 233 -7.68 17.93 9.11
C PHE A 233 -7.51 18.23 10.60
N SER A 234 -7.53 19.52 10.97
CA SER A 234 -7.39 19.99 12.35
C SER A 234 -6.29 19.28 13.17
N SER A 235 -5.11 19.05 12.57
CA SER A 235 -3.92 18.32 13.09
C SER A 235 -3.87 16.80 12.95
N THR A 236 -4.95 16.12 12.54
CA THR A 236 -4.95 14.65 12.39
C THR A 236 -4.67 14.24 10.95
N VAL A 237 -3.79 13.25 10.76
CA VAL A 237 -3.53 12.67 9.43
C VAL A 237 -4.76 11.89 8.97
N ARG A 238 -5.26 12.25 7.79
CA ARG A 238 -6.38 11.57 7.14
C ARG A 238 -5.94 10.51 6.15
N GLY A 239 -4.81 10.75 5.49
CA GLY A 239 -4.31 9.90 4.41
C GLY A 239 -3.18 10.58 3.66
N LEU A 240 -2.82 10.03 2.52
CA LEU A 240 -1.87 10.60 1.58
C LEU A 240 -2.52 11.77 0.82
N LYS A 241 -1.73 12.82 0.61
CA LYS A 241 -2.07 13.91 -0.30
C LYS A 241 -1.55 13.49 -1.67
N VAL A 242 -2.43 13.07 -2.58
CA VAL A 242 -2.07 12.63 -3.93
C VAL A 242 -3.24 12.87 -4.88
N ASN A 243 -2.95 13.42 -6.05
CA ASN A 243 -3.87 13.63 -7.15
C ASN A 243 -3.49 12.79 -8.38
N GLY A 244 -2.21 12.43 -8.53
CA GLY A 244 -1.70 11.56 -9.59
C GLY A 244 -0.63 12.21 -10.45
N ALA A 245 0.11 11.36 -11.16
CA ALA A 245 1.21 11.72 -12.03
C ALA A 245 0.75 12.69 -13.12
N LEU A 246 -0.37 12.37 -13.78
CA LEU A 246 -0.90 13.17 -14.90
C LEU A 246 -1.33 14.56 -14.45
N ALA A 247 -2.01 14.67 -13.30
CA ALA A 247 -2.43 15.95 -12.74
C ALA A 247 -1.22 16.85 -12.43
N ALA A 248 -0.19 16.27 -11.83
CA ALA A 248 1.05 16.97 -11.47
C ALA A 248 1.83 17.43 -12.70
N ALA A 249 2.03 16.52 -13.65
CA ALA A 249 2.69 16.83 -14.91
C ALA A 249 1.93 17.89 -15.70
N THR A 250 0.59 17.90 -15.63
CA THR A 250 -0.28 18.86 -16.32
C THR A 250 -0.19 20.26 -15.77
N THR A 251 -0.22 20.39 -14.46
CA THR A 251 -0.22 21.68 -13.78
C THR A 251 1.18 22.20 -13.49
N GLY A 252 2.22 21.36 -13.63
CA GLY A 252 3.59 21.69 -13.25
C GLY A 252 3.78 21.76 -11.73
N ARG A 253 2.83 21.26 -10.93
CA ARG A 253 2.91 21.27 -9.47
C ARG A 253 2.10 20.17 -8.81
N GLY A 254 2.49 19.80 -7.59
CA GLY A 254 1.72 18.85 -6.79
C GLY A 254 2.25 18.68 -5.38
N SER A 255 1.70 17.68 -4.70
CA SER A 255 2.27 17.16 -3.46
C SER A 255 3.61 16.46 -3.69
N GLU A 256 4.30 16.05 -2.62
CA GLU A 256 5.50 15.22 -2.78
C GLU A 256 5.15 13.81 -3.29
N CYS A 257 3.96 13.27 -2.95
CA CYS A 257 3.47 12.02 -3.52
C CYS A 257 3.29 12.12 -5.04
N ASP A 258 2.72 13.24 -5.50
CA ASP A 258 2.47 13.50 -6.92
C ASP A 258 3.76 13.55 -7.75
N VAL A 259 4.83 14.14 -7.20
CA VAL A 259 6.14 14.19 -7.85
C VAL A 259 6.75 12.78 -7.93
N VAL A 260 6.63 11.97 -6.89
CA VAL A 260 7.06 10.56 -6.93
C VAL A 260 6.29 9.80 -8.00
N CYS A 261 4.96 9.95 -8.07
CA CYS A 261 4.12 9.35 -9.10
C CYS A 261 4.56 9.76 -10.52
N ALA A 262 4.83 11.05 -10.75
CA ALA A 262 5.30 11.55 -12.04
C ALA A 262 6.66 10.97 -12.44
N CYS A 263 7.60 10.85 -11.49
CA CYS A 263 8.88 10.18 -11.72
C CYS A 263 8.67 8.72 -12.13
N ILE A 264 7.82 7.99 -11.41
CA ILE A 264 7.51 6.58 -11.72
C ILE A 264 6.83 6.45 -13.08
N ALA A 265 5.89 7.34 -13.42
CA ALA A 265 5.21 7.32 -14.71
C ALA A 265 6.20 7.52 -15.87
N MET A 266 7.15 8.45 -15.72
CA MET A 266 8.24 8.67 -16.68
C MET A 266 9.19 7.48 -16.79
N LEU A 267 9.55 6.86 -15.66
CA LEU A 267 10.38 5.64 -15.63
C LEU A 267 9.70 4.48 -16.37
N ARG A 268 8.42 4.23 -16.09
CA ARG A 268 7.61 3.20 -16.76
C ARG A 268 7.50 3.48 -18.25
N SER A 269 7.25 4.74 -18.65
CA SER A 269 7.22 5.16 -20.06
C SER A 269 8.57 4.96 -20.77
N ALA A 270 9.68 5.07 -20.02
CA ALA A 270 11.03 4.78 -20.51
C ALA A 270 11.31 3.28 -20.68
N GLY A 271 10.46 2.39 -20.16
CA GLY A 271 10.66 0.94 -20.14
C GLY A 271 11.37 0.43 -18.89
N ILE A 272 11.42 1.23 -17.82
CA ILE A 272 12.03 0.87 -16.54
C ILE A 272 10.91 0.56 -15.54
N PRO A 273 10.80 -0.69 -15.04
CA PRO A 273 9.83 -1.02 -14.02
C PRO A 273 10.08 -0.18 -12.77
N ALA A 274 9.05 0.47 -12.27
CA ALA A 274 9.15 1.37 -11.14
C ALA A 274 7.88 1.34 -10.29
N ARG A 275 8.03 1.56 -8.98
CA ARG A 275 6.92 1.44 -8.03
C ARG A 275 6.98 2.53 -6.97
N PRO A 276 5.83 2.99 -6.46
CA PRO A 276 5.81 3.78 -5.26
C PRO A 276 6.05 2.85 -4.07
N VAL A 277 6.64 3.39 -3.03
CA VAL A 277 6.71 2.73 -1.74
C VAL A 277 6.13 3.66 -0.71
N ILE A 278 5.00 3.24 -0.16
CA ILE A 278 4.32 3.91 0.94
C ILE A 278 4.93 3.33 2.22
N GLY A 279 5.42 4.20 3.08
CA GLY A 279 6.00 3.79 4.34
C GLY A 279 5.82 4.81 5.44
N LEU A 280 6.37 4.47 6.60
CA LEU A 280 6.39 5.31 7.79
C LEU A 280 7.82 5.75 8.08
N THR A 281 7.98 7.01 8.47
CA THR A 281 9.24 7.51 9.04
C THR A 281 9.17 7.52 10.56
N ILE A 282 10.32 7.37 11.22
CA ILE A 282 10.42 7.58 12.66
C ILE A 282 10.14 9.05 13.02
N ALA A 283 9.81 9.28 14.29
CA ALA A 283 9.87 10.62 14.85
C ALA A 283 11.30 11.17 14.73
N ASP A 284 11.43 12.44 14.36
CA ASP A 284 12.73 13.11 14.24
C ASP A 284 12.72 14.44 14.95
N THR A 285 13.87 14.88 15.45
CA THR A 285 14.02 16.22 16.01
C THR A 285 14.70 17.10 14.98
N VAL A 286 13.98 18.11 14.49
CA VAL A 286 14.53 19.09 13.54
C VAL A 286 14.67 20.42 14.27
N GLY A 287 15.91 20.78 14.61
CA GLY A 287 16.18 21.92 15.48
C GLY A 287 15.64 21.66 16.88
N THR A 288 14.64 22.42 17.30
CA THR A 288 13.96 22.27 18.60
C THR A 288 12.58 21.61 18.51
N SER A 289 12.13 21.28 17.30
CA SER A 289 10.79 20.75 17.06
C SER A 289 10.82 19.25 16.85
N GLU A 290 9.93 18.54 17.54
CA GLU A 290 9.67 17.13 17.29
C GLU A 290 8.73 16.97 16.10
N VAL A 291 9.16 16.21 15.11
CA VAL A 291 8.34 15.79 13.98
C VAL A 291 7.84 14.38 14.29
N PRO A 292 6.52 14.16 14.43
CA PRO A 292 5.99 12.84 14.76
C PRO A 292 6.22 11.84 13.60
N PRO A 293 6.03 10.53 13.84
CA PRO A 293 5.99 9.55 12.75
C PRO A 293 4.92 9.93 11.72
N GLN A 294 5.28 9.84 10.44
CA GLN A 294 4.42 10.29 9.33
C GLN A 294 4.42 9.27 8.20
N LEU A 295 3.29 9.21 7.49
CA LEU A 295 3.27 8.60 6.17
C LEU A 295 4.19 9.37 5.23
N MET A 296 4.93 8.62 4.43
CA MET A 296 5.72 9.17 3.35
C MET A 296 5.71 8.22 2.15
N VAL A 297 6.06 8.79 1.00
CA VAL A 297 6.19 8.04 -0.25
C VAL A 297 7.60 8.25 -0.79
N TRP A 298 8.23 7.19 -1.25
CA TRP A 298 9.42 7.27 -2.09
C TRP A 298 9.22 6.38 -3.31
N GLY A 299 10.11 6.51 -4.29
CA GLY A 299 10.05 5.67 -5.47
C GLY A 299 11.16 4.63 -5.45
N GLU A 300 10.93 3.53 -6.13
CA GLU A 300 11.94 2.52 -6.44
C GLU A 300 11.85 2.19 -7.92
N TYR A 301 13.00 1.97 -8.58
CA TYR A 301 13.04 1.41 -9.93
C TYR A 301 13.92 0.17 -9.98
N ALA A 302 13.55 -0.78 -10.83
CA ALA A 302 14.29 -2.00 -11.00
C ALA A 302 15.55 -1.75 -11.83
N LEU A 303 16.69 -2.17 -11.29
CA LEU A 303 17.94 -2.28 -12.02
C LEU A 303 18.15 -3.76 -12.40
N PRO A 304 18.39 -4.07 -13.68
CA PRO A 304 18.54 -5.45 -14.17
C PRO A 304 19.44 -6.32 -13.30
N ASN A 305 18.93 -7.47 -12.87
CA ASN A 305 19.64 -8.47 -12.03
C ASN A 305 20.15 -7.97 -10.67
N ALA A 306 19.91 -6.72 -10.29
CA ALA A 306 20.42 -6.11 -9.06
C ALA A 306 19.33 -5.93 -8.00
N GLY A 307 18.14 -5.48 -8.40
CA GLY A 307 17.03 -5.23 -7.50
C GLY A 307 16.47 -3.82 -7.61
N TRP A 308 15.81 -3.36 -6.56
CA TRP A 308 15.08 -2.09 -6.53
C TRP A 308 15.95 -0.94 -6.03
N VAL A 309 16.32 -0.01 -6.89
CA VAL A 309 17.08 1.20 -6.54
C VAL A 309 16.12 2.25 -5.95
N PRO A 310 16.27 2.63 -4.67
CA PRO A 310 15.37 3.60 -4.04
C PRO A 310 15.76 5.03 -4.40
N PHE A 311 14.77 5.91 -4.50
CA PHE A 311 14.98 7.34 -4.71
C PHE A 311 13.97 8.19 -3.93
N ASN A 312 14.41 9.35 -3.45
CA ASN A 312 13.60 10.30 -2.70
C ASN A 312 13.68 11.69 -3.33
N THR A 313 12.63 12.03 -4.07
CA THR A 313 12.49 13.28 -4.82
C THR A 313 12.67 14.52 -3.95
N LYS A 314 12.10 14.53 -2.73
CA LYS A 314 12.26 15.63 -1.76
C LYS A 314 13.72 15.92 -1.44
N ARG A 315 14.55 14.86 -1.28
CA ARG A 315 15.98 15.01 -0.97
C ARG A 315 16.83 15.35 -2.19
N MET A 316 16.45 14.85 -3.36
CA MET A 316 17.15 15.14 -4.62
C MET A 316 16.90 16.58 -5.09
N ARG A 317 15.75 17.16 -4.74
CA ARG A 317 15.36 18.50 -5.16
C ARG A 317 16.38 19.55 -4.72
N GLY A 318 16.82 20.36 -5.67
CA GLY A 318 17.83 21.42 -5.45
C GLY A 318 19.27 20.92 -5.36
N THR A 319 19.52 19.61 -5.18
CA THR A 319 20.87 19.07 -5.02
C THR A 319 21.43 18.47 -6.31
N VAL A 320 20.57 18.09 -7.27
CA VAL A 320 21.00 17.36 -8.48
C VAL A 320 20.96 18.17 -9.78
N ASN A 321 20.66 19.47 -9.76
CA ASN A 321 20.32 20.22 -10.98
C ASN A 321 21.43 20.26 -12.04
N ASN A 322 22.69 20.34 -11.60
CA ASN A 322 23.86 20.48 -12.49
C ASN A 322 24.90 19.38 -12.29
N LEU A 323 24.51 18.27 -11.64
CA LEU A 323 25.47 17.18 -11.40
C LEU A 323 25.68 16.34 -12.67
N PRO A 324 26.90 15.87 -12.94
CA PRO A 324 27.13 14.82 -13.92
C PRO A 324 26.26 13.58 -13.65
N LEU A 325 25.88 12.87 -14.73
CA LEU A 325 25.14 11.61 -14.58
C LEU A 325 25.98 10.54 -13.86
N PHE A 326 27.29 10.51 -14.04
CA PHE A 326 28.18 9.49 -13.43
C PHE A 326 28.46 9.70 -11.94
N ASP A 327 28.09 10.86 -11.39
CA ASP A 327 28.31 11.17 -9.97
C ASP A 327 27.21 10.59 -9.11
N GLN A 328 27.54 10.18 -7.88
CA GLN A 328 26.51 9.81 -6.90
C GLN A 328 25.60 10.98 -6.59
N TRP A 329 24.29 10.73 -6.60
CA TRP A 329 23.29 11.76 -6.29
C TRP A 329 22.67 11.52 -4.91
N GLN A 330 22.60 12.58 -4.12
CA GLN A 330 21.99 12.49 -2.81
C GLN A 330 20.51 12.14 -2.93
N GLY A 331 20.10 11.05 -2.29
CA GLY A 331 18.72 10.57 -2.32
C GLY A 331 18.37 9.69 -3.51
N LEU A 332 19.34 9.17 -4.27
CA LEU A 332 19.14 8.18 -5.32
C LEU A 332 20.14 7.02 -5.14
N GLY A 333 19.64 5.79 -5.01
CA GLY A 333 20.44 4.59 -4.81
C GLY A 333 21.05 4.50 -3.42
N THR A 334 21.97 5.38 -3.07
CA THR A 334 22.60 5.44 -1.75
C THR A 334 21.77 6.28 -0.79
N LEU A 335 21.05 5.62 0.12
CA LEU A 335 20.18 6.24 1.13
C LEU A 335 20.54 5.70 2.53
N GLN A 336 21.43 6.39 3.22
CA GLN A 336 21.90 6.01 4.57
C GLN A 336 20.80 6.03 5.64
N TRP A 337 19.74 6.78 5.42
CA TRP A 337 18.59 6.89 6.32
C TRP A 337 17.39 6.05 5.86
N LEU A 338 17.54 5.19 4.83
CA LEU A 338 16.45 4.31 4.42
C LEU A 338 16.07 3.34 5.55
N ASN A 339 17.04 2.93 6.37
CA ASN A 339 16.78 2.19 7.61
C ASN A 339 15.97 2.95 8.67
N ARG A 340 15.67 4.24 8.50
CA ARG A 340 14.76 5.01 9.38
C ARG A 340 13.34 5.07 8.82
N ARG A 341 13.06 4.29 7.77
CA ARG A 341 11.79 4.22 7.07
C ARG A 341 11.36 2.76 6.96
N VAL A 342 10.10 2.50 7.25
CA VAL A 342 9.53 1.15 7.13
C VAL A 342 8.50 1.13 6.01
N PRO A 343 8.71 0.34 4.95
CA PRO A 343 7.73 0.20 3.88
C PRO A 343 6.55 -0.65 4.35
N ILE A 344 5.34 -0.24 4.00
CA ILE A 344 4.09 -0.95 4.34
C ILE A 344 3.26 -1.31 3.11
N ALA A 345 3.40 -0.57 2.00
CA ALA A 345 2.67 -0.85 0.75
C ALA A 345 3.40 -0.38 -0.52
N TYR A 346 3.02 -0.95 -1.65
CA TYR A 346 3.37 -0.57 -3.02
C TYR A 346 2.18 -0.02 -3.81
N GLU A 347 0.97 -0.04 -3.25
CA GLU A 347 -0.22 0.63 -3.78
C GLU A 347 -0.73 1.68 -2.79
N PHE A 348 -1.31 2.76 -3.32
CA PHE A 348 -1.84 3.86 -2.52
C PHE A 348 -3.08 3.48 -1.72
N VAL A 349 -3.85 2.49 -2.19
CA VAL A 349 -5.08 1.97 -1.58
C VAL A 349 -5.15 0.48 -1.88
N VAL A 350 -5.21 -0.36 -0.87
CA VAL A 350 -5.30 -1.82 -1.08
C VAL A 350 -6.56 -2.17 -1.89
N ASN A 351 -6.39 -3.01 -2.93
CA ASN A 351 -7.44 -3.35 -3.91
C ASN A 351 -7.82 -2.21 -4.88
N GLY A 352 -7.12 -1.08 -4.83
CA GLY A 352 -7.31 0.07 -5.72
C GLY A 352 -8.22 1.17 -5.16
N VAL A 353 -8.14 2.34 -5.78
CA VAL A 353 -8.71 3.62 -5.29
C VAL A 353 -10.22 3.58 -5.06
N LYS A 354 -10.97 2.78 -5.83
CA LYS A 354 -12.41 2.55 -5.62
C LYS A 354 -12.74 1.94 -4.26
N HIS A 355 -11.75 1.35 -3.58
CA HIS A 355 -11.88 0.77 -2.25
C HIS A 355 -11.46 1.72 -1.11
N ALA A 356 -10.91 2.91 -1.40
CA ALA A 356 -10.51 3.90 -0.39
C ALA A 356 -11.70 4.30 0.47
N TYR A 357 -11.63 4.30 1.81
CA TYR A 357 -12.80 4.61 2.65
C TYR A 357 -13.33 6.02 2.41
N ASP A 358 -12.49 7.02 2.71
CA ASP A 358 -12.84 8.44 2.78
C ASP A 358 -11.68 9.35 2.32
N ALA A 359 -10.43 8.87 2.47
CA ALA A 359 -9.21 9.48 1.95
C ALA A 359 -8.31 8.41 1.30
N ILE A 360 -7.36 8.85 0.49
CA ILE A 360 -6.33 7.96 -0.07
C ILE A 360 -5.38 7.56 1.05
N GLY A 361 -5.15 6.27 1.24
CA GLY A 361 -4.29 5.76 2.29
C GLY A 361 -4.07 4.27 2.10
N PRO A 362 -2.98 3.71 2.65
CA PRO A 362 -2.53 2.37 2.31
C PRO A 362 -3.54 1.28 2.66
N TRP A 363 -4.59 1.55 3.44
CA TRP A 363 -5.64 0.62 3.78
C TRP A 363 -6.92 0.86 2.96
N SER A 364 -7.83 -0.10 2.95
CA SER A 364 -9.12 0.05 2.28
C SER A 364 -10.26 -0.57 3.07
N TRP A 365 -11.45 -0.02 2.86
CA TRP A 365 -12.68 -0.60 3.35
C TRP A 365 -13.86 -0.01 2.58
N VAL A 366 -14.80 -0.88 2.20
CA VAL A 366 -16.02 -0.49 1.49
C VAL A 366 -17.22 -0.94 2.32
N PRO A 367 -17.89 -0.02 3.05
CA PRO A 367 -19.18 -0.36 3.63
C PRO A 367 -20.18 -0.66 2.50
N ILE A 368 -21.18 -1.49 2.76
CA ILE A 368 -22.10 -2.02 1.71
C ILE A 368 -22.79 -0.92 0.87
N TYR A 369 -22.86 0.31 1.37
CA TYR A 369 -23.58 1.43 0.75
C TYR A 369 -22.85 2.18 -0.38
N ARG A 370 -21.95 1.54 -1.15
CA ARG A 370 -20.98 2.27 -2.01
C ARG A 370 -21.34 2.46 -3.49
N ASP A 371 -22.61 2.69 -3.82
CA ASP A 371 -22.95 3.41 -5.06
C ASP A 371 -22.72 4.94 -4.91
N ARG A 372 -21.92 5.37 -3.92
CA ARG A 372 -21.59 6.77 -3.66
C ARG A 372 -20.33 7.17 -4.43
N PRO A 373 -20.29 8.34 -5.10
CA PRO A 373 -19.05 8.91 -5.60
C PRO A 373 -18.17 9.31 -4.40
N LEU A 374 -16.96 8.74 -4.34
CA LEU A 374 -15.92 9.17 -3.43
C LEU A 374 -14.97 10.17 -4.09
N PRO A 375 -14.27 11.02 -3.30
CA PRO A 375 -14.54 11.37 -1.90
C PRO A 375 -15.59 12.49 -1.79
N VAL A 376 -16.43 12.48 -0.76
CA VAL A 376 -17.34 13.61 -0.47
C VAL A 376 -16.50 14.77 0.09
N PRO A 377 -16.47 15.95 -0.56
CA PRO A 377 -15.78 17.12 -0.02
C PRO A 377 -16.25 17.45 1.39
N ALA A 378 -15.32 17.75 2.31
CA ALA A 378 -15.63 18.23 3.66
C ALA A 378 -16.44 19.55 3.67
N SER A 379 -16.58 20.21 2.52
CA SER A 379 -17.36 21.44 2.33
C SER A 379 -18.84 21.23 2.05
N LEU A 380 -19.31 19.99 1.84
CA LEU A 380 -20.74 19.71 1.66
C LEU A 380 -21.47 19.83 3.01
N LYS A 381 -22.10 20.99 3.25
CA LYS A 381 -22.91 21.30 4.44
C LYS A 381 -24.31 20.65 4.44
N ALA A 382 -24.77 20.14 3.30
CA ALA A 382 -26.05 19.47 3.20
C ALA A 382 -25.84 17.98 3.44
N VAL A 383 -26.47 17.45 4.49
CA VAL A 383 -26.66 16.01 4.77
C VAL A 383 -27.20 15.37 3.48
N PRO A 384 -26.36 14.71 2.67
CA PRO A 384 -26.88 14.16 1.44
C PRO A 384 -27.73 12.94 1.84
N TYR A 385 -28.85 12.69 1.17
CA TYR A 385 -29.59 11.44 1.35
C TYR A 385 -29.22 10.49 0.22
N TYR A 386 -29.10 9.21 0.54
CA TYR A 386 -28.92 8.17 -0.46
C TYR A 386 -30.21 7.36 -0.53
N GLU A 387 -30.81 7.30 -1.72
CA GLU A 387 -31.91 6.37 -2.01
C GLU A 387 -31.29 5.16 -2.73
N SER A 388 -31.39 3.99 -2.10
CA SER A 388 -30.88 2.74 -2.68
C SER A 388 -31.69 2.29 -3.91
N PRO A 389 -31.20 1.34 -4.71
CA PRO A 389 -31.99 0.72 -5.79
C PRO A 389 -33.31 0.09 -5.30
N THR A 390 -33.40 -0.25 -4.02
CA THR A 390 -34.62 -0.76 -3.35
C THR A 390 -35.50 0.33 -2.74
N LYS A 391 -35.20 1.62 -2.98
CA LYS A 391 -35.90 2.81 -2.46
C LYS A 391 -35.82 3.04 -0.95
N ASP A 392 -34.90 2.38 -0.27
CA ASP A 392 -34.58 2.74 1.12
C ASP A 392 -33.83 4.08 1.12
N VAL A 393 -34.32 5.04 1.90
CA VAL A 393 -33.71 6.37 2.08
C VAL A 393 -32.83 6.37 3.32
N TYR A 394 -31.55 6.65 3.13
CA TYR A 394 -30.57 6.73 4.20
C TYR A 394 -30.13 8.19 4.38
N VAL A 395 -30.32 8.73 5.59
CA VAL A 395 -29.78 10.03 6.00
C VAL A 395 -28.25 9.90 6.11
N MET A 396 -27.48 10.59 5.26
CA MET A 396 -26.03 10.60 5.38
C MET A 396 -25.60 11.76 6.28
N ILE A 397 -25.16 11.44 7.50
CA ILE A 397 -24.72 12.44 8.48
C ILE A 397 -23.50 13.21 7.94
N GLU A 398 -23.31 14.41 8.49
CA GLU A 398 -22.08 15.18 8.39
C GLU A 398 -20.85 14.26 8.46
N TYR A 399 -20.07 14.32 7.39
CA TYR A 399 -18.96 13.44 7.13
C TYR A 399 -17.86 13.65 8.17
N GLN A 400 -17.69 12.67 9.08
CA GLN A 400 -16.54 12.67 9.96
C GLN A 400 -15.39 11.85 9.35
N PRO A 401 -14.21 12.46 9.23
CA PRO A 401 -13.06 11.82 8.62
C PRO A 401 -12.54 10.64 9.46
N SER A 402 -12.05 9.60 8.80
CA SER A 402 -11.15 8.64 9.43
C SER A 402 -9.89 9.36 9.93
N GLN A 403 -9.40 8.90 11.07
CA GLN A 403 -8.24 9.44 11.76
C GLN A 403 -7.18 8.35 11.83
N GLN A 404 -5.96 8.67 11.39
CA GLN A 404 -4.86 7.71 11.40
C GLN A 404 -3.77 8.18 12.36
N THR A 405 -3.37 7.29 13.26
CA THR A 405 -2.29 7.47 14.22
C THR A 405 -1.19 6.46 13.92
N TYR A 406 0.05 6.95 13.86
CA TYR A 406 1.22 6.13 13.57
C TYR A 406 2.21 6.23 14.71
N GLU A 407 2.71 5.07 15.13
CA GLU A 407 3.79 4.95 16.10
C GLU A 407 4.89 4.09 15.48
N MET A 408 6.13 4.49 15.68
CA MET A 408 7.29 3.75 15.21
C MET A 408 8.39 3.87 16.26
N THR A 409 8.68 2.75 16.91
CA THR A 409 9.63 2.68 18.04
C THR A 409 10.85 1.88 17.61
N PHE A 410 12.04 2.46 17.77
CA PHE A 410 13.30 1.75 17.54
C PHE A 410 13.52 0.70 18.64
N VAL A 411 13.72 -0.55 18.23
CA VAL A 411 13.92 -1.69 19.13
C VAL A 411 15.40 -2.02 19.27
N GLY A 412 16.16 -1.99 18.17
CA GLY A 412 17.59 -2.33 18.18
C GLY A 412 18.20 -2.50 16.79
N SER A 413 19.44 -2.98 16.74
CA SER A 413 20.16 -3.32 15.49
C SER A 413 20.57 -4.79 15.49
N PRO A 414 20.52 -5.49 14.33
CA PRO A 414 20.98 -6.87 14.23
C PRO A 414 22.43 -7.02 14.70
N GLY A 415 22.73 -8.07 15.46
CA GLY A 415 24.10 -8.40 15.89
C GLY A 415 24.67 -7.57 17.04
N LYS A 416 23.89 -6.64 17.61
CA LYS A 416 24.19 -6.04 18.92
C LYS A 416 23.15 -6.53 19.92
N THR A 417 23.34 -7.75 20.44
CA THR A 417 22.74 -8.11 21.73
C THR A 417 23.22 -7.08 22.76
N GLN A 418 22.28 -6.41 23.42
CA GLN A 418 22.55 -5.51 24.54
C GLN A 418 23.22 -6.26 25.68
#